data_AF-A0A420J3Q4-F1
#
_entry.id   AF-A0A420J3Q4-F1
#
_cell.length_a   1.000
_cell.length_b   1.000
_cell.length_c   1.000
_cell.angle_alpha   90.00
_cell.angle_beta   90.00
_cell.angle_gamma   90.00
#
_symmetry.space_group_name_H-M   'P 1'
#
loop_
_entity.id
_entity.type
_entity.pdbx_description
1 polymer ?
#
loop_
_entity_poly.entity_id
_entity_poly.type
_entity_poly.pdbx_seq_one_letter_code
_entity_poly.pdbx_strand_id
1 'polypeptide(L)'
;MQNTTRSTTLELRSRGQARSRGVSSFATSMIIGPICFFLGILFSALPYDYPLLWTSESAPEAYYDQLEIHQKFLYASPPLFSRILHIAIGIGFSGLFIKLFKPTDANLLFDGASLVLYVVGVIVYISNIVKGLRIVTDGTYGKLDIGESNPEMIIGREDSLKILAASNAILALVLVGILVLQAGQWYAERKEHDDVARLEEEEMKINASRGPRTPSISYSSRNGSKKKQ
;
A
#
# COMPACT_ATOMS: atom_id res chain seq x y z
N MET A 1 -11.59 -17.87 -42.65
CA MET A 1 -11.91 -18.45 -41.34
C MET A 1 -10.90 -18.11 -40.23
N GLN A 2 -9.59 -18.05 -40.47
CA GLN A 2 -8.59 -17.69 -39.43
C GLN A 2 -8.72 -16.26 -38.84
N ASN A 3 -9.23 -15.29 -39.61
CA ASN A 3 -9.33 -13.89 -39.15
C ASN A 3 -10.42 -13.68 -38.07
N THR A 4 -11.51 -14.46 -38.13
CA THR A 4 -12.61 -14.37 -37.17
C THR A 4 -12.20 -14.88 -35.79
N THR A 5 -11.48 -16.01 -35.73
CA THR A 5 -11.01 -16.61 -34.48
C THR A 5 -10.02 -15.70 -33.75
N ARG A 6 -9.11 -15.04 -34.49
CA ARG A 6 -8.12 -14.11 -33.93
C ARG A 6 -8.75 -12.83 -33.36
N SER A 7 -9.80 -12.33 -34.00
CA SER A 7 -10.60 -11.19 -33.51
C SER A 7 -11.29 -11.50 -32.18
N THR A 8 -11.98 -12.66 -32.08
CA THR A 8 -12.61 -13.10 -30.83
C THR A 8 -11.61 -13.31 -29.68
N THR A 9 -10.41 -13.83 -29.95
CA THR A 9 -9.38 -13.99 -28.91
C THR A 9 -8.81 -12.67 -28.42
N LEU A 10 -8.66 -11.68 -29.30
CA LEU A 10 -8.19 -10.34 -28.93
C LEU A 10 -9.23 -9.59 -28.10
N GLU A 11 -10.52 -9.69 -28.47
CA GLU A 11 -11.62 -9.12 -27.69
C GLU A 11 -11.71 -9.74 -26.28
N LEU A 12 -11.57 -11.07 -26.17
CA LEU A 12 -11.58 -11.75 -24.87
C LEU A 12 -10.38 -11.35 -24.00
N ARG A 13 -9.20 -11.19 -24.60
CA ARG A 13 -7.99 -10.72 -23.90
C ARG A 13 -8.14 -9.27 -23.43
N SER A 14 -8.68 -8.39 -24.29
CA SER A 14 -8.97 -6.98 -23.97
C SER A 14 -9.97 -6.85 -22.80
N ARG A 15 -11.07 -7.61 -22.84
CA ARG A 15 -12.08 -7.63 -21.76
C ARG A 15 -11.51 -8.17 -20.45
N GLY A 16 -10.67 -9.20 -20.50
CA GLY A 16 -9.97 -9.75 -19.33
C GLY A 16 -8.99 -8.75 -18.71
N GLN A 17 -8.21 -8.04 -19.53
CA GLN A 17 -7.29 -6.99 -19.08
C GLN A 17 -8.04 -5.79 -18.47
N ALA A 18 -9.13 -5.34 -19.07
CA ALA A 18 -9.95 -4.23 -18.54
C ALA A 18 -10.55 -4.57 -17.17
N ARG A 19 -11.12 -5.78 -17.01
CA ARG A 19 -11.67 -6.24 -15.73
C ARG A 19 -10.59 -6.39 -14.66
N SER A 20 -9.42 -6.90 -15.04
CA SER A 20 -8.24 -6.98 -14.17
C SER A 20 -7.82 -5.60 -13.67
N ARG A 21 -7.78 -4.58 -14.54
CA ARG A 21 -7.43 -3.19 -14.19
C ARG A 21 -8.39 -2.56 -13.18
N GLY A 22 -9.70 -2.77 -13.35
CA GLY A 22 -10.71 -2.25 -12.43
C GLY A 22 -10.52 -2.72 -10.98
N VAL A 23 -10.17 -4.00 -10.80
CA VAL A 23 -9.91 -4.58 -9.46
C VAL A 23 -8.64 -4.02 -8.83
N SER A 24 -7.58 -3.79 -9.61
CA SER A 24 -6.32 -3.21 -9.09
C SER A 24 -6.51 -1.77 -8.62
N SER A 25 -7.21 -0.95 -9.42
CA SER A 25 -7.52 0.43 -9.08
C SER A 25 -8.39 0.51 -7.82
N PHE A 26 -9.44 -0.33 -7.75
CA PHE A 26 -10.30 -0.40 -6.58
C PHE A 26 -9.56 -0.83 -5.30
N ALA A 27 -8.70 -1.84 -5.39
CA ALA A 27 -7.87 -2.29 -4.27
C ALA A 27 -6.89 -1.18 -3.81
N THR A 28 -6.33 -0.42 -4.75
CA THR A 28 -5.49 0.75 -4.43
C THR A 28 -6.28 1.81 -3.66
N SER A 29 -7.52 2.10 -4.05
CA SER A 29 -8.38 3.03 -3.30
C SER A 29 -8.73 2.52 -1.90
N MET A 30 -8.92 1.20 -1.73
CA MET A 30 -9.10 0.56 -0.42
C MET A 30 -7.88 0.66 0.48
N ILE A 31 -6.68 0.83 -0.07
CA ILE A 31 -5.44 1.05 0.68
C ILE A 31 -5.28 2.54 1.02
N ILE A 32 -5.36 3.42 0.01
CA ILE A 32 -5.12 4.86 0.17
C ILE A 32 -6.15 5.50 1.11
N GLY A 33 -7.43 5.12 1.01
CA GLY A 33 -8.50 5.72 1.82
C GLY A 33 -8.23 5.63 3.33
N PRO A 34 -8.07 4.43 3.90
CA PRO A 34 -7.71 4.25 5.30
C PRO A 34 -6.39 4.92 5.69
N ILE A 35 -5.35 4.86 4.84
CA ILE A 35 -4.04 5.48 5.15
C ILE A 35 -4.17 7.00 5.28
N CYS A 36 -4.85 7.66 4.34
CA CYS A 36 -5.11 9.10 4.40
C CYS A 36 -5.97 9.47 5.61
N PHE A 37 -6.94 8.62 5.98
CA PHE A 37 -7.75 8.81 7.18
C PHE A 37 -6.89 8.77 8.46
N PHE A 38 -6.02 7.77 8.61
CA PHE A 38 -5.10 7.68 9.76
C PHE A 38 -4.08 8.83 9.78
N LEU A 39 -3.54 9.21 8.63
CA LEU A 39 -2.65 10.37 8.52
C LEU A 39 -3.36 11.67 8.93
N GLY A 40 -4.65 11.83 8.62
CA GLY A 40 -5.44 12.97 9.09
C GLY A 40 -5.55 13.01 10.62
N ILE A 41 -5.76 11.86 11.25
CA ILE A 41 -5.81 11.75 12.72
C ILE A 41 -4.44 12.11 13.32
N LEU A 42 -3.35 11.54 12.80
CA LEU A 42 -2.00 11.80 13.29
C LEU A 42 -1.58 13.26 13.04
N PHE A 43 -1.97 13.83 11.92
CA PHE A 43 -1.74 15.25 11.62
C PHE A 43 -2.49 16.15 12.62
N SER A 44 -3.68 15.77 13.06
CA SER A 44 -4.39 16.49 14.13
C SER A 44 -3.71 16.36 15.50
N ALA A 45 -2.92 15.31 15.73
CA ALA A 45 -2.14 15.12 16.95
C ALA A 45 -0.79 15.88 16.91
N LEU A 46 -0.27 16.17 15.71
CA LEU A 46 1.05 16.79 15.51
C LEU A 46 1.27 18.10 16.29
N PRO A 47 0.32 19.05 16.38
CA PRO A 47 0.53 20.27 17.17
C PRO A 47 0.77 20.01 18.67
N TYR A 48 0.25 18.90 19.19
CA TYR A 48 0.43 18.47 20.57
C TYR A 48 1.73 17.68 20.76
N ASP A 49 2.14 16.92 19.75
CA ASP A 49 3.35 16.11 19.78
C ASP A 49 4.61 16.96 19.49
N TYR A 50 4.46 18.09 18.78
CA TYR A 50 5.59 18.88 18.30
C TYR A 50 6.51 19.41 19.43
N PRO A 51 5.98 20.03 20.51
CA PRO A 51 6.80 20.48 21.63
C PRO A 51 7.43 19.35 22.46
N LEU A 52 6.99 18.10 22.29
CA LEU A 52 7.61 16.97 22.99
C LEU A 52 8.81 16.41 22.23
N LEU A 53 8.85 16.61 20.92
CA LEU A 53 9.77 15.93 20.01
C LEU A 53 10.82 16.86 19.40
N TRP A 54 10.47 18.12 19.14
CA TRP A 54 11.33 19.05 18.36
C TRP A 54 11.73 20.32 19.10
N THR A 55 11.33 20.51 20.37
CA THR A 55 11.82 21.63 21.18
C THR A 55 12.82 21.16 22.23
N SER A 56 13.94 21.87 22.33
CA SER A 56 15.06 21.53 23.22
C SER A 56 14.80 21.89 24.68
N GLU A 57 13.91 22.86 24.94
CA GLU A 57 13.50 23.24 26.28
C GLU A 57 12.40 22.28 26.76
N SER A 58 12.47 21.83 28.02
CA SER A 58 11.40 20.99 28.57
C SER A 58 10.10 21.76 28.54
N ALA A 59 9.04 21.13 28.02
CA ALA A 59 7.73 21.74 28.01
C ALA A 59 7.31 22.09 29.46
N PRO A 60 6.62 23.23 29.68
CA PRO A 60 6.11 23.56 31.01
C PRO A 60 5.24 22.43 31.58
N GLU A 61 5.28 22.19 32.88
CA GLU A 61 4.43 21.18 33.56
C GLU A 61 2.94 21.30 33.19
N ALA A 62 2.42 22.53 33.09
CA ALA A 62 1.04 22.80 32.68
C ALA A 62 0.71 22.26 31.27
N TYR A 63 1.70 22.14 30.38
CA TYR A 63 1.52 21.54 29.06
C TYR A 63 1.34 20.03 29.15
N TYR A 64 2.12 19.34 29.99
CA TYR A 64 1.96 17.91 30.23
C TYR A 64 0.60 17.59 30.85
N ASP A 65 0.10 18.45 31.75
CA ASP A 65 -1.26 18.34 32.30
C ASP A 65 -2.33 18.44 31.21
N GLN A 66 -2.23 19.45 30.33
CA GLN A 66 -3.17 19.64 29.24
C GLN A 66 -3.13 18.46 28.25
N LEU A 67 -1.93 17.96 27.92
CA LEU A 67 -1.74 16.82 27.04
C LEU A 67 -2.38 15.57 27.65
N GLU A 68 -2.17 15.30 28.94
CA GLU A 68 -2.74 14.16 29.63
C GLU A 68 -4.27 14.22 29.70
N ILE A 69 -4.85 15.41 29.93
CA ILE A 69 -6.30 15.61 29.85
C ILE A 69 -6.82 15.26 28.45
N HIS A 70 -6.12 15.71 27.40
CA HIS A 70 -6.48 15.38 26.02
C HIS A 70 -6.41 13.88 25.74
N GLN A 71 -5.34 13.20 26.17
CA GLN A 71 -5.17 11.75 25.96
C GLN A 71 -6.21 10.94 26.73
N LYS A 72 -6.53 11.34 27.98
CA LYS A 72 -7.60 10.75 28.77
C LYS A 72 -8.96 10.92 28.11
N PHE A 73 -9.22 12.10 27.55
CA PHE A 73 -10.43 12.35 26.77
C PHE A 73 -10.53 11.45 25.54
N LEU A 74 -9.42 11.27 24.80
CA LEU A 74 -9.36 10.36 23.66
C LEU A 74 -9.61 8.90 24.06
N TYR A 75 -9.01 8.43 25.15
CA TYR A 75 -9.20 7.06 25.64
C TYR A 75 -10.62 6.82 26.16
N ALA A 76 -11.21 7.81 26.84
CA ALA A 76 -12.59 7.77 27.34
C ALA A 76 -13.64 7.95 26.25
N SER A 77 -13.23 8.20 25.00
CA SER A 77 -14.16 8.37 23.89
C SER A 77 -15.04 7.12 23.68
N PRO A 78 -16.28 7.29 23.20
CA PRO A 78 -17.19 6.17 22.94
C PRO A 78 -16.52 5.08 22.10
N PRO A 79 -16.77 3.78 22.41
CA PRO A 79 -16.11 2.65 21.74
C PRO A 79 -16.39 2.58 20.24
N LEU A 80 -17.38 3.34 19.75
CA LEU A 80 -17.69 3.52 18.33
C LEU A 80 -16.48 4.05 17.54
N PHE A 81 -15.71 5.00 18.07
CA PHE A 81 -14.55 5.56 17.38
C PHE A 81 -13.46 4.50 17.19
N SER A 82 -13.15 3.73 18.24
CA SER A 82 -12.23 2.59 18.15
C SER A 82 -12.69 1.56 17.11
N ARG A 83 -13.98 1.23 17.06
CA ARG A 83 -14.51 0.27 16.07
C ARG A 83 -14.33 0.76 14.62
N ILE A 84 -14.56 2.05 14.36
CA ILE A 84 -14.35 2.63 13.02
C ILE A 84 -12.87 2.53 12.61
N LEU A 85 -11.94 2.79 13.53
CA LEU A 85 -10.50 2.64 13.28
C LEU A 85 -10.16 1.19 12.90
N HIS A 86 -10.63 0.20 13.65
CA HIS A 86 -10.38 -1.21 13.34
C HIS A 86 -11.01 -1.66 12.01
N ILE A 87 -12.20 -1.13 11.66
CA ILE A 87 -12.82 -1.38 10.36
C ILE A 87 -11.94 -0.80 9.24
N ALA A 88 -11.45 0.43 9.39
CA ALA A 88 -10.54 1.05 8.42
C ALA A 88 -9.23 0.25 8.28
N ILE A 89 -8.69 -0.30 9.38
CA ILE A 89 -7.55 -1.24 9.34
C ILE A 89 -7.90 -2.49 8.51
N GLY A 90 -9.07 -3.08 8.73
CA GLY A 90 -9.54 -4.24 7.98
C GLY A 90 -9.70 -3.98 6.48
N ILE A 91 -10.18 -2.78 6.11
CA ILE A 91 -10.29 -2.35 4.71
C ILE A 91 -8.89 -2.23 4.06
N GLY A 92 -7.93 -1.63 4.77
CA GLY A 92 -6.55 -1.51 4.28
C GLY A 92 -5.89 -2.86 4.05
N PHE A 93 -6.02 -3.80 4.99
CA PHE A 93 -5.56 -5.18 4.81
C PHE A 93 -6.24 -5.86 3.63
N SER A 94 -7.56 -5.72 3.50
CA SER A 94 -8.32 -6.32 2.40
C SER A 94 -7.80 -5.82 1.04
N GLY A 95 -7.51 -4.52 0.91
CA GLY A 95 -6.92 -3.96 -0.29
C GLY A 95 -5.53 -4.56 -0.62
N LEU A 96 -4.65 -4.66 0.38
CA LEU A 96 -3.32 -5.28 0.21
C LEU A 96 -3.42 -6.76 -0.17
N PHE A 97 -4.31 -7.53 0.44
CA PHE A 97 -4.51 -8.93 0.09
C PHE A 97 -5.06 -9.10 -1.33
N ILE A 98 -6.05 -8.29 -1.74
CA ILE A 98 -6.60 -8.34 -3.11
C ILE A 98 -5.49 -8.10 -4.15
N LYS A 99 -4.56 -7.17 -3.87
CA LYS A 99 -3.42 -6.92 -4.76
C LYS A 99 -2.40 -8.06 -4.76
N LEU A 100 -2.12 -8.67 -3.60
CA LEU A 100 -1.12 -9.73 -3.46
C LEU A 100 -1.42 -10.98 -4.31
N PHE A 101 -2.68 -11.25 -4.62
CA PHE A 101 -3.07 -12.40 -5.47
C PHE A 101 -2.84 -12.20 -6.97
N LYS A 102 -2.23 -11.09 -7.41
CA LYS A 102 -1.84 -10.89 -8.81
C LYS A 102 -0.32 -11.06 -9.02
N PRO A 103 0.11 -12.10 -9.73
CA PRO A 103 1.52 -12.37 -9.95
C PRO A 103 2.07 -11.54 -11.11
N THR A 104 2.62 -10.37 -10.80
CA THR A 104 3.70 -9.74 -11.58
C THR A 104 4.86 -9.44 -10.64
N ASP A 105 6.08 -9.80 -11.02
CA ASP A 105 7.26 -9.78 -10.13
C ASP A 105 7.54 -8.40 -9.54
N ALA A 106 7.31 -7.34 -10.32
CA ALA A 106 7.45 -5.95 -9.87
C ALA A 106 6.37 -5.55 -8.86
N ASN A 107 5.11 -5.92 -9.11
CA ASN A 107 4.01 -5.61 -8.18
C ASN A 107 4.20 -6.34 -6.85
N LEU A 108 4.75 -7.55 -6.87
CA LEU A 108 5.00 -8.33 -5.64
C LEU A 108 5.98 -7.64 -4.69
N LEU A 109 6.99 -6.94 -5.21
CA LEU A 109 7.93 -6.17 -4.39
C LEU A 109 7.23 -4.96 -3.72
N PHE A 110 6.47 -4.19 -4.49
CA PHE A 110 5.78 -3.00 -3.97
C PHE A 110 4.62 -3.36 -3.03
N ASP A 111 3.82 -4.36 -3.39
CA ASP A 111 2.69 -4.83 -2.58
C ASP A 111 3.16 -5.60 -1.34
N GLY A 112 4.22 -6.40 -1.46
CA GLY A 112 4.85 -7.10 -0.34
C GLY A 112 5.49 -6.13 0.66
N ALA A 113 6.26 -5.15 0.19
CA ALA A 113 6.83 -4.11 1.05
C ALA A 113 5.73 -3.28 1.74
N SER A 114 4.67 -2.92 1.01
CA SER A 114 3.52 -2.21 1.56
C SER A 114 2.81 -3.03 2.65
N LEU A 115 2.66 -4.34 2.45
CA LEU A 115 2.07 -5.24 3.45
C LEU A 115 2.92 -5.32 4.72
N VAL A 116 4.24 -5.47 4.59
CA VAL A 116 5.16 -5.51 5.74
C VAL A 116 5.10 -4.19 6.52
N LEU A 117 5.18 -3.04 5.83
CA LEU A 117 5.05 -1.74 6.47
C LEU A 117 3.68 -1.56 7.15
N TYR A 118 2.62 -2.06 6.54
CA TYR A 118 1.28 -1.99 7.13
C TYR A 118 1.19 -2.82 8.42
N VAL A 119 1.75 -4.04 8.43
CA VAL A 119 1.84 -4.88 9.64
C VAL A 119 2.66 -4.19 10.72
N VAL A 120 3.81 -3.61 10.38
CA VAL A 120 4.62 -2.83 11.33
C VAL A 120 3.82 -1.66 11.91
N GLY A 121 3.08 -0.92 11.08
CA GLY A 121 2.19 0.15 11.53
C GLY A 121 1.12 -0.32 12.51
N VAL A 122 0.49 -1.48 12.23
CA VAL A 122 -0.51 -2.09 13.12
C VAL A 122 0.12 -2.53 14.44
N ILE A 123 1.34 -3.10 14.41
CA ILE A 123 2.08 -3.45 15.63
C ILE A 123 2.31 -2.20 16.46
N VAL A 124 2.88 -1.13 15.88
CA VAL A 124 3.13 0.14 16.59
C VAL A 124 1.83 0.73 17.17
N TYR A 125 0.73 0.67 16.42
CA TYR A 125 -0.58 1.10 16.91
C TYR A 125 -1.01 0.32 18.16
N ILE A 126 -0.97 -1.02 18.12
CA ILE A 126 -1.44 -1.86 19.23
C ILE A 126 -0.46 -1.82 20.42
N SER A 127 0.84 -1.97 20.18
CA SER A 127 1.84 -2.11 21.23
C SER A 127 2.24 -0.79 21.86
N ASN A 128 2.22 0.31 21.11
CA ASN A 128 2.74 1.59 21.59
C ASN A 128 1.60 2.59 21.83
N ILE A 129 0.73 2.82 20.84
CA ILE A 129 -0.31 3.85 20.95
C ILE A 129 -1.41 3.40 21.93
N VAL A 130 -2.03 2.23 21.71
CA VAL A 130 -3.12 1.73 22.55
C VAL A 130 -2.64 1.49 24.00
N LYS A 131 -1.47 0.87 24.17
CA LYS A 131 -0.90 0.67 25.51
C LYS A 131 -0.48 1.99 26.17
N GLY A 132 0.12 2.91 25.41
CA GLY A 132 0.50 4.23 25.90
C GLY A 132 -0.70 5.03 26.40
N LEU A 133 -1.80 5.08 25.65
CA LEU A 133 -3.05 5.72 26.09
C LEU A 133 -3.61 5.08 27.37
N ARG A 134 -3.53 3.74 27.50
CA ARG A 134 -3.96 3.05 28.71
C ARG A 134 -3.12 3.46 29.92
N ILE A 135 -1.79 3.46 29.79
CA ILE A 135 -0.87 3.83 30.88
C ILE A 135 -1.11 5.28 31.33
N VAL A 136 -1.25 6.20 30.38
CA VAL A 136 -1.55 7.62 30.64
C VAL A 136 -2.90 7.76 31.36
N THR A 137 -3.89 6.97 30.97
CA THR A 137 -5.23 7.02 31.60
C THR A 137 -5.23 6.44 33.01
N ASP A 138 -4.60 5.29 33.20
CA ASP A 138 -4.54 4.59 34.48
C ASP A 138 -3.62 5.32 35.49
N GLY A 139 -2.78 6.25 35.00
CA GLY A 139 -1.83 7.00 35.82
C GLY A 139 -0.71 6.12 36.39
N THR A 140 -0.52 4.91 35.86
CA THR A 140 0.44 3.91 36.32
C THR A 140 1.82 4.12 35.69
N TYR A 141 2.29 5.38 35.66
CA TYR A 141 3.64 5.71 35.22
C TYR A 141 4.66 4.95 36.08
N GLY A 142 5.70 4.37 35.46
CA GLY A 142 6.71 3.58 36.16
C GLY A 142 6.31 2.14 36.56
N LYS A 143 5.09 1.67 36.30
CA LYS A 143 4.66 0.26 36.50
C LYS A 143 4.52 -0.49 35.17
N LEU A 144 5.39 -0.22 34.22
CA LEU A 144 5.48 -1.08 33.05
C LEU A 144 6.11 -2.41 33.52
N ASP A 145 5.28 -3.46 33.60
CA ASP A 145 5.71 -4.87 33.58
C ASP A 145 6.39 -5.17 32.22
N ILE A 146 7.49 -4.47 31.93
CA ILE A 146 8.50 -4.97 30.99
C ILE A 146 9.18 -6.06 31.80
N GLY A 147 8.84 -7.32 31.50
CA GLY A 147 9.37 -8.48 32.20
C GLY A 147 10.84 -8.29 32.57
N GLU A 148 11.08 -8.24 33.88
CA GLU A 148 12.30 -8.61 34.57
C GLU A 148 13.61 -8.44 33.76
N SER A 149 14.28 -7.27 33.89
CA SER A 149 15.76 -7.18 34.01
C SER A 149 16.37 -5.76 34.02
N ASN A 150 15.65 -4.65 34.28
CA ASN A 150 16.30 -3.35 34.46
C ASN A 150 15.61 -2.44 35.51
N PRO A 151 16.06 -2.45 36.78
CA PRO A 151 15.54 -1.58 37.84
C PRO A 151 15.89 -0.09 37.67
N GLU A 152 16.60 0.30 36.60
CA GLU A 152 17.03 1.67 36.34
C GLU A 152 16.10 2.43 35.36
N MET A 153 15.15 1.74 34.71
CA MET A 153 14.22 2.36 33.75
C MET A 153 12.85 2.63 34.38
N ILE A 154 12.83 3.47 35.42
CA ILE A 154 11.56 4.05 35.89
C ILE A 154 11.15 5.09 34.84
N ILE A 155 10.31 4.67 33.87
CA ILE A 155 9.81 5.59 32.85
C ILE A 155 8.88 6.60 33.52
N GLY A 156 9.34 7.85 33.58
CA GLY A 156 8.59 8.96 34.15
C GLY A 156 7.33 9.29 33.35
N ARG A 157 6.49 10.14 33.93
CA ARG A 157 5.30 10.69 33.28
C ARG A 157 5.64 11.34 31.94
N GLU A 158 6.62 12.25 31.95
CA GLU A 158 7.07 12.96 30.75
C GLU A 158 7.61 12.01 29.68
N ASP A 159 8.42 11.03 30.07
CA ASP A 159 8.99 10.05 29.13
C ASP A 159 7.91 9.20 28.48
N SER A 160 6.89 8.81 29.25
CA SER A 160 5.73 8.07 28.73
C SER A 160 4.98 8.88 27.67
N LEU A 161 4.79 10.18 27.92
CA LEU A 161 4.13 11.08 26.96
C LEU A 161 5.00 11.32 25.72
N LYS A 162 6.32 11.48 25.88
CA LYS A 162 7.28 11.61 24.76
C LYS A 162 7.33 10.34 23.90
N ILE A 163 7.31 9.16 24.52
CA ILE A 163 7.28 7.87 23.80
C ILE A 163 5.97 7.72 23.01
N LEU A 164 4.85 8.15 23.57
CA LEU A 164 3.56 8.14 22.88
C LEU A 164 3.58 9.09 21.66
N ALA A 165 4.06 10.32 21.84
CA ALA A 165 4.23 11.30 20.75
C ALA A 165 5.18 10.76 19.65
N ALA A 166 6.31 10.17 20.05
CA ALA A 166 7.26 9.56 19.12
C ALA A 166 6.62 8.41 18.33
N SER A 167 5.77 7.61 18.98
CA SER A 167 5.05 6.51 18.32
C SER A 167 4.06 7.01 17.28
N ASN A 168 3.37 8.13 17.53
CA ASN A 168 2.51 8.78 16.52
C ASN A 168 3.33 9.25 15.31
N ALA A 169 4.48 9.88 15.55
CA ALA A 169 5.37 10.37 14.48
C ALA A 169 5.95 9.21 13.64
N ILE A 170 6.40 8.13 14.29
CA ILE A 170 6.89 6.92 13.60
C ILE A 170 5.77 6.29 12.78
N LEU A 171 4.56 6.17 13.35
CA LEU A 171 3.42 5.63 12.60
C LEU A 171 3.09 6.49 11.38
N ALA A 172 3.15 7.81 11.50
CA ALA A 172 2.93 8.72 10.37
C ALA A 172 3.97 8.49 9.26
N LEU A 173 5.26 8.36 9.61
CA LEU A 173 6.32 8.08 8.64
C LEU A 173 6.12 6.73 7.93
N VAL A 174 5.74 5.68 8.67
CA VAL A 174 5.44 4.36 8.11
C VAL A 174 4.28 4.46 7.11
N LEU A 175 3.20 5.14 7.48
CA LEU A 175 2.02 5.33 6.62
C LEU A 175 2.33 6.15 5.36
N VAL A 176 3.14 7.20 5.47
CA VAL A 176 3.65 7.95 4.31
C VAL A 176 4.51 7.05 3.42
N GLY A 177 5.34 6.18 4.00
CA GLY A 177 6.12 5.18 3.26
C GLY A 177 5.23 4.28 2.39
N ILE A 178 4.08 3.86 2.91
CA ILE A 178 3.11 3.07 2.14
C ILE A 178 2.52 3.91 0.99
N LEU A 179 2.14 5.17 1.22
CA LEU A 179 1.65 6.03 0.12
C LEU A 179 2.70 6.22 -0.98
N VAL A 180 3.97 6.40 -0.60
CA VAL A 180 5.07 6.50 -1.57
C VAL A 180 5.22 5.22 -2.38
N LEU A 181 5.12 4.04 -1.75
CA LEU A 181 5.16 2.76 -2.47
C LEU A 181 3.97 2.60 -3.41
N GLN A 182 2.75 2.95 -2.98
CA GLN A 182 1.55 2.88 -3.82
C GLN A 182 1.62 3.84 -5.02
N ALA A 183 2.17 5.05 -4.82
CA ALA A 183 2.43 6.00 -5.89
C ALA A 183 3.55 5.50 -6.84
N GLY A 184 4.59 4.88 -6.29
CA GLY A 184 5.67 4.26 -7.05
C GLY A 184 5.18 3.13 -7.93
N GLN A 185 4.30 2.27 -7.42
CA GLN A 185 3.64 1.22 -8.21
C GLN A 185 2.80 1.83 -9.33
N TRP A 186 1.98 2.86 -9.03
CA TRP A 186 1.19 3.54 -10.06
C TRP A 186 2.07 4.12 -11.18
N TYR A 187 3.21 4.73 -10.82
CA TYR A 187 4.17 5.26 -11.80
C TYR A 187 4.83 4.14 -12.63
N ALA A 188 5.23 3.04 -11.99
CA ALA A 188 5.81 1.89 -12.67
C ALA A 188 4.83 1.24 -13.65
N GLU A 189 3.57 1.01 -13.23
CA GLU A 189 2.51 0.46 -14.07
C GLU A 189 2.17 1.40 -15.24
N ARG A 190 2.20 2.72 -15.01
CA ARG A 190 1.97 3.72 -16.06
C ARG A 190 3.06 3.70 -17.12
N LYS A 191 4.33 3.62 -16.71
CA LYS A 191 5.47 3.55 -17.62
C LYS A 191 5.47 2.27 -18.45
N GLU A 192 5.22 1.12 -17.83
CA GLU A 192 5.12 -0.16 -18.54
C GLU A 192 4.01 -0.12 -19.60
N HIS A 193 2.88 0.52 -19.27
CA HIS A 193 1.78 0.69 -20.22
C HIS A 193 2.16 1.54 -21.44
N ASP A 194 2.86 2.66 -21.22
CA ASP A 194 3.29 3.54 -22.30
C ASP A 194 4.34 2.86 -23.20
N ASP A 195 5.22 2.05 -22.62
CA ASP A 195 6.21 1.26 -23.35
C ASP A 195 5.53 0.17 -24.21
N VAL A 196 4.53 -0.55 -23.68
CA VAL A 196 3.77 -1.56 -24.45
C VAL A 196 3.00 -0.92 -25.61
N ALA A 197 2.35 0.23 -25.39
CA ALA A 197 1.60 0.91 -26.44
C ALA A 197 2.50 1.34 -27.61
N ARG A 198 3.71 1.83 -27.32
CA ARG A 198 4.70 2.18 -28.34
C ARG A 198 5.15 0.97 -29.15
N LEU A 199 5.41 -0.16 -28.49
CA LEU A 199 5.79 -1.41 -29.16
C LEU A 199 4.65 -1.93 -30.06
N GLU A 200 3.40 -1.87 -29.60
CA GLU A 200 2.23 -2.25 -30.42
C GLU A 200 2.06 -1.35 -31.65
N GLU A 201 2.27 -0.03 -31.52
CA GLU A 201 2.26 0.89 -32.66
C GLU A 201 3.37 0.61 -33.67
N GLU A 202 4.58 0.29 -33.20
CA GLU A 202 5.71 -0.09 -34.05
C GLU A 202 5.44 -1.40 -34.79
N GLU A 203 4.89 -2.41 -34.10
CA GLU A 203 4.47 -3.67 -34.74
C GLU A 203 3.39 -3.45 -35.80
N MET A 204 2.40 -2.58 -35.54
CA MET A 204 1.36 -2.24 -36.51
C MET A 204 1.95 -1.55 -37.76
N LYS A 205 2.90 -0.63 -37.59
CA LYS A 205 3.61 0.03 -38.70
C LYS A 205 4.45 -0.97 -39.51
N ILE A 206 5.14 -1.90 -38.85
CA ILE A 206 5.92 -2.97 -39.50
C ILE A 206 5.00 -3.94 -40.25
N ASN A 207 3.87 -4.32 -39.66
CA ASN A 207 2.93 -5.24 -40.30
C ASN A 207 2.18 -4.58 -41.47
N ALA A 208 1.91 -3.27 -41.41
CA ALA A 208 1.34 -2.51 -42.52
C ALA A 208 2.33 -2.30 -43.68
N SER A 209 3.64 -2.19 -43.40
CA SER A 209 4.68 -2.13 -44.45
C SER A 209 4.98 -3.49 -45.08
N ARG A 210 4.73 -4.60 -44.37
CA ARG A 210 4.71 -5.96 -44.91
C ARG A 210 3.39 -6.21 -45.65
N GLY A 211 3.28 -5.77 -46.90
CA GLY A 211 2.11 -5.99 -47.77
C GLY A 211 1.64 -7.46 -47.88
N PRO A 212 0.44 -7.73 -48.45
CA PRO A 212 -0.19 -9.05 -48.40
C PRO A 212 0.73 -10.13 -48.97
N ARG A 213 1.10 -11.12 -48.16
CA ARG A 213 1.82 -12.30 -48.66
C ARG A 213 0.88 -13.06 -49.58
N THR A 214 1.10 -12.95 -50.89
CA THR A 214 0.52 -13.86 -51.88
C THR A 214 0.97 -15.28 -51.54
N PRO A 215 0.05 -16.24 -51.33
CA PRO A 215 0.44 -17.62 -51.12
C PRO A 215 1.02 -18.16 -52.44
N SER A 216 2.34 -18.32 -52.51
CA SER A 216 2.98 -18.98 -53.63
C SER A 216 2.65 -20.48 -53.56
N ILE A 217 1.63 -20.88 -54.32
CA ILE A 217 1.40 -22.29 -54.63
C ILE A 217 2.60 -22.75 -55.45
N SER A 218 3.50 -23.51 -54.82
CA SER A 218 4.57 -24.21 -55.51
C SER A 218 3.95 -25.35 -56.33
N TYR A 219 3.72 -25.08 -57.62
CA TYR A 219 3.35 -26.13 -58.57
C TYR A 219 4.61 -26.87 -58.98
N SER A 220 4.84 -28.05 -58.40
CA SER A 220 5.88 -28.98 -58.84
C SER A 220 5.49 -29.52 -60.22
N SER A 221 6.05 -28.91 -61.27
CA SER A 221 6.02 -29.46 -62.62
C SER A 221 6.96 -30.66 -62.70
N ARG A 222 6.40 -31.87 -62.77
CA ARG A 222 7.16 -33.07 -63.12
C ARG A 222 6.79 -33.44 -64.56
N ASN A 223 7.61 -33.00 -65.50
CA ASN A 223 7.44 -33.28 -66.93
C ASN A 223 8.47 -34.33 -67.39
N GLY A 224 7.96 -35.42 -67.98
CA GLY A 224 8.60 -36.15 -69.08
C GLY A 224 9.56 -37.30 -68.76
N SER A 225 9.15 -38.54 -69.04
CA SER A 225 9.81 -39.30 -70.12
C SER A 225 8.97 -40.47 -70.64
N LYS A 226 8.97 -40.54 -71.97
CA LYS A 226 8.26 -41.48 -72.85
C LYS A 226 8.93 -42.86 -72.89
N LYS A 227 8.15 -43.81 -73.43
CA LYS A 227 8.45 -44.78 -74.51
C LYS A 227 8.73 -46.25 -74.14
N LYS A 228 7.86 -47.10 -74.74
CA LYS A 228 8.05 -48.46 -75.32
C LYS A 228 8.52 -49.55 -74.34
N GLN A 229 8.00 -50.76 -74.35
CA GLN A 229 7.48 -51.59 -75.46
C GLN A 229 6.60 -52.70 -74.87
#